data_AF-A0AAX1JBI6-F1
#
_entry.id   AF-A0AAX1JBI6-F1
#
_cell.length_a   1.000
_cell.length_b   1.000
_cell.length_c   1.000
_cell.angle_alpha   90.00
_cell.angle_beta   90.00
_cell.angle_gamma   90.00
#
_symmetry.space_group_name_H-M   'P 1'
#
loop_
_entity.id
_entity.type
_entity.pdbx_description
1 polymer ?
#
loop_
_entity_poly.entity_id
_entity_poly.type
_entity_poly.pdbx_seq_one_letter_code
_entity_poly.pdbx_strand_id
1 'polypeptide(L)'
;MTDQLPEYGPGPDLRANAFVGAWDRIEAAQKLKLDHRKKLVDPLPEIYWATMLEADVLARLATADEDPGRDAGRYVLDREQRAIKRRTRAKSAFEEKLRKPPRVAGEPKSDMLSETDPPAKLHPDDEPAVGQRVRVKRGDWVGRTGKVTEVRCAYGEPPIADVALDLEEFSDTPVDTSIPTADLESVER
;
A
#
# COMPACT_ATOMS: atom_id res chain seq x y z
N MET A 1 30.55 1.14 -0.58
CA MET A 1 29.83 1.60 -1.78
C MET A 1 28.78 0.55 -2.07
N THR A 2 27.56 0.77 -1.58
CA THR A 2 26.41 -0.12 -1.81
C THR A 2 25.56 0.53 -2.89
N ASP A 3 25.68 0.03 -4.11
CA ASP A 3 24.80 0.38 -5.22
C ASP A 3 23.37 -0.04 -4.86
N GLN A 4 22.51 0.93 -4.55
CA GLN A 4 21.09 0.69 -4.42
C GLN A 4 20.49 0.64 -5.82
N LEU A 5 20.05 -0.56 -6.22
CA LEU A 5 19.35 -0.79 -7.49
C LEU A 5 18.03 0.01 -7.53
N PRO A 6 17.66 0.56 -8.70
CA PRO A 6 16.41 1.30 -8.85
C PRO A 6 15.21 0.37 -8.60
N GLU A 7 14.33 0.81 -7.71
CA GLU A 7 13.08 0.15 -7.36
C GLU A 7 12.12 0.25 -8.55
N TYR A 8 12.14 -0.77 -9.43
CA TYR A 8 11.13 -0.94 -10.45
C TYR A 8 9.81 -1.31 -9.76
N GLY A 9 8.75 -0.52 -9.98
CA GLY A 9 7.38 -0.88 -9.59
C GLY A 9 6.97 -2.26 -10.14
N PRO A 10 5.79 -2.82 -9.78
CA PRO A 10 5.41 -4.17 -10.18
C PRO A 10 5.37 -4.26 -11.71
N GLY A 11 6.47 -4.72 -12.30
CA GLY A 11 6.65 -4.85 -13.72
C GLY A 11 5.70 -5.92 -14.28
N PRO A 12 5.60 -6.04 -15.61
CA PRO A 12 4.88 -7.14 -16.22
C PRO A 12 5.37 -8.47 -15.63
N ASP A 13 4.45 -9.33 -15.18
CA ASP A 13 4.80 -10.60 -14.54
C ASP A 13 5.56 -11.48 -15.54
N LEU A 14 6.89 -11.48 -15.41
CA LEU A 14 7.81 -12.16 -16.32
C LEU A 14 7.54 -13.68 -16.32
N ARG A 15 6.94 -14.23 -15.26
CA ARG A 15 6.62 -15.66 -15.15
C ARG A 15 5.36 -16.01 -15.90
N ALA A 16 4.33 -15.16 -15.87
CA ALA A 16 3.13 -15.35 -16.68
C ALA A 16 3.49 -15.37 -18.17
N ASN A 17 4.36 -14.43 -18.59
CA ASN A 17 4.88 -14.39 -19.95
C ASN A 17 5.78 -15.60 -20.26
N ALA A 18 6.61 -16.05 -19.31
CA ALA A 18 7.44 -17.24 -19.49
C ALA A 18 6.61 -18.53 -19.57
N PHE A 19 5.53 -18.65 -18.81
CA PHE A 19 4.61 -19.78 -18.86
C PHE A 19 3.90 -19.87 -20.22
N VAL A 20 3.34 -18.74 -20.70
CA VAL A 20 2.73 -18.67 -22.04
C VAL A 20 3.77 -18.99 -23.11
N GLY A 21 4.97 -18.42 -23.00
CA GLY A 21 6.07 -18.73 -23.91
C GLY A 21 6.49 -20.21 -23.90
N ALA A 22 6.54 -20.85 -22.74
CA ALA A 22 6.84 -22.28 -22.61
C ALA A 22 5.77 -23.12 -23.32
N TRP A 23 4.49 -22.78 -23.13
CA TRP A 23 3.38 -23.46 -23.77
C TRP A 23 3.41 -23.34 -25.29
N ASP A 24 3.63 -22.12 -25.81
CA ASP A 24 3.74 -21.85 -27.25
C ASP A 24 4.89 -22.65 -27.88
N ARG A 25 6.03 -22.78 -27.18
CA ARG A 25 7.19 -23.56 -27.64
C ARG A 25 6.91 -25.06 -27.64
N ILE A 26 6.16 -25.58 -26.66
CA ILE A 26 5.70 -26.98 -26.65
C ILE A 26 4.77 -27.24 -27.84
N GLU A 27 3.82 -26.36 -28.13
CA GLU A 27 2.94 -26.51 -29.28
C GLU A 27 3.71 -26.44 -30.61
N ALA A 28 4.69 -25.55 -30.72
CA ALA A 28 5.57 -25.47 -31.88
C ALA A 28 6.37 -26.76 -32.06
N ALA A 29 6.95 -27.30 -30.98
CA ALA A 29 7.66 -28.58 -31.00
C ALA A 29 6.74 -29.73 -31.41
N GLN A 30 5.49 -29.77 -30.92
CA GLN A 30 4.53 -30.80 -31.30
C GLN A 30 4.21 -30.77 -32.81
N LYS A 31 4.14 -29.59 -33.42
CA LYS A 31 3.94 -29.45 -34.87
C LYS A 31 5.12 -30.00 -35.67
N LEU A 32 6.34 -29.93 -35.13
CA LEU A 32 7.56 -30.46 -35.77
C LEU A 32 7.67 -31.99 -35.71
N LYS A 33 6.86 -32.67 -34.89
CA LYS A 33 6.82 -34.14 -34.85
C LYS A 33 6.23 -34.75 -36.12
N LEU A 34 5.40 -33.99 -36.83
CA LEU A 34 4.64 -34.48 -37.97
C LEU A 34 5.17 -33.89 -39.28
N ASP A 35 5.38 -34.76 -40.25
CA ASP A 35 5.66 -34.36 -41.63
C ASP A 35 4.39 -33.77 -42.29
N HIS A 36 4.53 -33.17 -43.47
CA HIS A 36 3.42 -32.64 -44.29
C HIS A 36 2.29 -33.66 -44.56
N ARG A 37 2.56 -34.96 -44.36
CA ARG A 37 1.59 -36.07 -44.49
C ARG A 37 1.03 -36.56 -43.16
N LYS A 38 1.22 -35.81 -42.07
CA LYS A 38 0.84 -36.18 -40.69
C LYS A 38 1.47 -37.51 -40.21
N LYS A 39 2.64 -37.85 -40.74
CA LYS A 39 3.42 -39.01 -40.30
C LYS A 39 4.48 -38.56 -39.31
N LEU A 40 4.77 -39.38 -38.31
CA LEU A 40 5.84 -39.10 -37.34
C LEU A 40 7.19 -39.07 -38.05
N VAL A 41 7.96 -38.01 -37.85
CA VAL A 41 9.32 -37.87 -38.39
C VAL A 41 10.30 -38.61 -37.47
N ASP A 42 11.12 -39.50 -38.04
CA ASP A 42 12.15 -40.25 -37.33
C ASP A 42 13.43 -40.32 -38.20
N PRO A 43 14.59 -39.79 -37.75
CA PRO A 43 14.80 -39.12 -36.47
C PRO A 43 14.09 -37.76 -36.40
N LEU A 44 13.65 -37.39 -35.19
CA LEU A 44 13.03 -36.08 -34.96
C LEU A 44 13.98 -34.95 -35.37
N PRO A 45 13.47 -33.87 -36.00
CA PRO A 45 14.31 -32.75 -36.43
C PRO A 45 15.09 -32.15 -35.25
N GLU A 46 16.33 -31.71 -35.48
CA GLU A 46 17.14 -31.07 -34.43
C GLU A 46 16.44 -29.85 -33.79
N ILE A 47 15.67 -29.12 -34.61
CA ILE A 47 14.86 -27.97 -34.20
C ILE A 47 13.80 -28.38 -33.14
N TYR A 48 13.30 -29.61 -33.18
CA TYR A 48 12.38 -30.12 -32.16
C TYR A 48 13.05 -30.15 -30.78
N TRP A 49 14.30 -30.63 -30.70
CA TRP A 49 15.01 -30.72 -29.44
C TRP A 49 15.41 -29.34 -28.91
N ALA A 50 15.83 -28.44 -29.80
CA ALA A 50 16.11 -27.05 -29.44
C ALA A 50 14.87 -26.34 -28.87
N THR A 51 13.71 -26.49 -29.51
CA THR A 51 12.45 -25.89 -29.05
C THR A 51 11.96 -26.49 -27.73
N MET A 52 12.16 -27.79 -27.50
CA MET A 52 11.87 -28.44 -26.21
C MET A 52 12.80 -27.95 -25.09
N LEU A 53 14.09 -27.70 -25.37
CA LEU A 53 15.03 -27.13 -24.41
C LEU A 53 14.67 -25.69 -24.03
N GLU A 54 14.29 -24.87 -25.01
CA GLU A 54 13.79 -23.51 -24.74
C GLU A 54 12.53 -23.52 -23.87
N ALA A 55 11.60 -24.45 -24.15
CA ALA A 55 10.40 -24.61 -23.32
C ALA A 55 10.75 -25.01 -21.87
N ASP A 56 11.73 -25.88 -21.66
CA ASP A 56 12.19 -26.27 -20.32
C ASP A 56 12.81 -25.09 -19.56
N VAL A 57 13.64 -24.28 -20.22
CA VAL A 57 14.21 -23.05 -19.61
C VAL A 57 13.10 -22.07 -19.22
N LEU A 58 12.11 -21.86 -20.08
CA LEU A 58 10.97 -20.98 -19.80
C LEU A 58 10.08 -21.52 -18.68
N ALA A 59 9.84 -22.83 -18.62
CA ALA A 59 9.08 -23.47 -17.56
C ALA A 59 9.81 -23.40 -16.20
N ARG A 60 11.14 -23.55 -16.21
CA ARG A 60 11.97 -23.32 -15.03
C ARG A 60 11.94 -21.86 -14.61
N LEU A 61 11.96 -20.91 -15.54
CA LEU A 61 11.82 -19.49 -15.22
C LEU A 61 10.43 -19.15 -14.65
N ALA A 62 9.39 -19.83 -15.12
CA ALA A 62 8.02 -19.69 -14.60
C ALA A 62 7.85 -20.29 -13.18
N THR A 63 8.72 -21.23 -12.80
CA THR A 63 8.71 -21.92 -11.49
C THR A 63 9.85 -21.50 -10.58
N ALA A 64 10.79 -20.70 -11.08
CA ALA A 64 11.89 -20.12 -10.33
C ALA A 64 11.31 -19.09 -9.35
N ASP A 65 11.27 -19.53 -8.09
CA ASP A 65 10.91 -18.83 -6.87
C ASP A 65 9.42 -18.60 -6.59
N GLU A 66 8.98 -19.28 -5.53
CA GLU A 66 7.74 -19.05 -4.81
C GLU A 66 7.73 -17.62 -4.28
N ASP A 67 6.68 -16.88 -4.62
CA ASP A 67 6.87 -15.49 -5.03
C ASP A 67 6.16 -14.48 -4.11
N PRO A 68 6.76 -13.30 -3.86
CA PRO A 68 6.09 -12.18 -3.20
C PRO A 68 4.76 -11.78 -3.87
N GLY A 69 4.52 -12.12 -5.13
CA GLY A 69 3.23 -11.98 -5.82
C GLY A 69 2.11 -12.88 -5.28
N ARG A 70 2.43 -14.06 -4.72
CA ARG A 70 1.45 -14.93 -4.04
C ARG A 70 1.05 -14.32 -2.68
N ASP A 71 2.01 -13.73 -1.99
CA ASP A 71 1.76 -12.97 -0.75
C ASP A 71 1.06 -11.64 -1.02
N ALA A 72 1.38 -10.94 -2.11
CA ALA A 72 0.67 -9.75 -2.56
C ALA A 72 -0.76 -10.07 -3.00
N GLY A 73 -0.97 -11.19 -3.71
CA GLY A 73 -2.29 -11.69 -4.07
C GLY A 73 -3.13 -12.05 -2.84
N ARG A 74 -2.53 -12.74 -1.84
CA ARG A 74 -3.16 -12.97 -0.54
C ARG A 74 -3.49 -11.67 0.18
N TYR A 75 -2.57 -10.71 0.18
CA TYR A 75 -2.76 -9.41 0.81
C TYR A 75 -3.90 -8.60 0.16
N VAL A 76 -4.03 -8.62 -1.17
CA VAL A 76 -5.12 -7.96 -1.91
C VAL A 76 -6.47 -8.62 -1.59
N LEU A 77 -6.54 -9.96 -1.62
CA LEU A 77 -7.75 -10.69 -1.25
C LEU A 77 -8.16 -10.42 0.21
N ASP A 78 -7.19 -10.38 1.12
CA ASP A 78 -7.43 -10.04 2.53
C ASP A 78 -7.87 -8.57 2.71
N ARG A 79 -7.35 -7.65 1.89
CA ARG A 79 -7.76 -6.23 1.90
C ARG A 79 -9.22 -6.07 1.48
N GLU A 80 -9.65 -6.74 0.42
CA GLU A 80 -11.06 -6.72 -0.02
C GLU A 80 -11.98 -7.35 1.02
N GLN A 81 -11.60 -8.49 1.60
CA GLN A 81 -12.38 -9.10 2.68
C GLN A 81 -12.49 -8.19 3.91
N ARG A 82 -11.43 -7.48 4.29
CA ARG A 82 -11.47 -6.48 5.36
C ARG A 82 -12.38 -5.31 4.99
N ALA A 83 -12.36 -4.84 3.75
CA ALA A 83 -13.25 -3.76 3.28
C ALA A 83 -14.72 -4.18 3.30
N ILE A 84 -15.04 -5.40 2.86
CA ILE A 84 -16.40 -5.98 2.94
C ILE A 84 -16.85 -6.11 4.40
N LYS A 85 -15.99 -6.62 5.28
CA LYS A 85 -16.26 -6.72 6.73
C LYS A 85 -16.45 -5.35 7.38
N ARG A 86 -15.69 -4.32 6.97
CA ARG A 86 -15.90 -2.93 7.44
C ARG A 86 -17.23 -2.37 6.96
N ARG A 87 -17.58 -2.56 5.68
CA ARG A 87 -18.83 -2.07 5.10
C ARG A 87 -20.06 -2.73 5.72
N THR A 88 -20.00 -4.03 5.99
CA THR A 88 -21.07 -4.77 6.67
C THR A 88 -21.25 -4.32 8.11
N ARG A 89 -20.16 -4.14 8.87
CA ARG A 89 -20.21 -3.57 10.23
C ARG A 89 -20.73 -2.13 10.26
N ALA A 90 -20.35 -1.31 9.29
CA ALA A 90 -20.85 0.07 9.18
C ALA A 90 -22.35 0.10 8.88
N LYS A 91 -22.84 -0.77 7.99
CA LYS A 91 -24.28 -0.91 7.71
C LYS A 91 -25.05 -1.35 8.94
N SER A 92 -24.58 -2.36 9.66
CA SER A 92 -25.25 -2.81 10.90
C SER A 92 -25.28 -1.73 11.97
N ALA A 93 -24.19 -0.96 12.13
CA ALA A 93 -24.15 0.17 13.07
C ALA A 93 -25.09 1.33 12.66
N PHE A 94 -25.25 1.57 11.36
CA PHE A 94 -26.18 2.58 10.84
C PHE A 94 -27.65 2.17 11.04
N GLU A 95 -27.98 0.91 10.77
CA GLU A 95 -29.31 0.35 11.04
C GLU A 95 -29.65 0.36 12.54
N GLU A 96 -28.66 0.10 13.40
CA GLU A 96 -28.83 0.22 14.85
C GLU A 96 -29.09 1.67 15.30
N LYS A 97 -28.45 2.66 14.67
CA LYS A 97 -28.71 4.09 14.92
C LYS A 97 -30.10 4.53 14.44
N LEU A 98 -30.56 4.04 13.30
CA LEU A 98 -31.91 4.32 12.77
C LEU A 98 -33.03 3.69 13.59
N ARG A 99 -32.77 2.56 14.27
CA ARG A 99 -33.71 1.95 15.22
C ARG A 99 -33.87 2.74 16.53
N LYS A 100 -32.97 3.67 16.84
CA LYS A 100 -33.08 4.53 18.02
C LYS A 100 -33.92 5.76 17.64
N PRO A 101 -35.01 6.07 18.38
CA PRO A 101 -35.82 7.25 18.07
C PRO A 101 -34.95 8.52 18.18
N PRO A 102 -35.16 9.53 17.29
CA PRO A 102 -34.41 10.77 17.36
C PRO A 102 -34.67 11.44 18.71
N ARG A 103 -33.60 11.73 19.46
CA ARG A 103 -33.69 12.53 20.68
C ARG A 103 -34.16 13.93 20.33
N VAL A 104 -35.16 14.42 21.05
CA VAL A 104 -35.74 15.75 20.87
C VAL A 104 -34.70 16.80 21.29
N ALA A 105 -34.54 17.86 20.50
CA ALA A 105 -33.63 18.96 20.81
C ALA A 105 -34.04 19.63 22.14
N GLY A 106 -33.22 19.47 23.18
CA GLY A 106 -33.45 20.08 24.50
C GLY A 106 -33.31 19.15 25.71
N GLU A 107 -33.15 17.84 25.51
CA GLU A 107 -32.88 16.95 26.65
C GLU A 107 -31.45 17.17 27.17
N PRO A 108 -31.26 17.49 28.46
CA PRO A 108 -29.92 17.55 29.04
C PRO A 108 -29.28 16.17 28.93
N LYS A 109 -28.04 16.12 28.44
CA LYS A 109 -27.22 14.91 28.48
C LYS A 109 -27.17 14.44 29.93
N SER A 110 -27.73 13.27 30.23
CA SER A 110 -27.57 12.66 31.55
C SER A 110 -26.08 12.49 31.84
N ASP A 111 -25.64 12.87 33.03
CA ASP A 111 -24.26 12.87 33.51
C ASP A 111 -23.52 11.51 33.43
N MET A 112 -24.20 10.45 33.03
CA MET A 112 -23.67 9.08 32.93
C MET A 112 -23.02 8.73 31.57
N LEU A 113 -22.88 9.69 30.63
CA LEU A 113 -22.33 9.43 29.28
C LEU A 113 -21.26 10.43 28.81
N SER A 114 -20.67 11.24 29.69
CA SER A 114 -19.55 12.13 29.35
C SER A 114 -18.20 11.43 29.21
N GLU A 115 -18.12 10.11 29.45
CA GLU A 115 -16.84 9.44 29.68
C GLU A 115 -16.43 8.37 28.64
N THR A 116 -17.11 8.23 27.50
CA THR A 116 -16.80 7.09 26.59
C THR A 116 -16.95 7.33 25.09
N ASP A 117 -16.55 8.49 24.60
CA ASP A 117 -16.10 8.59 23.19
C ASP A 117 -14.56 8.67 23.19
N PRO A 118 -13.82 7.59 22.87
CA PRO A 118 -12.39 7.71 22.66
C PRO A 118 -12.18 8.63 21.46
N PRO A 119 -11.26 9.63 21.53
CA PRO A 119 -10.98 10.49 20.39
C PRO A 119 -10.60 9.62 19.19
N ALA A 120 -11.06 10.01 18.01
CA ALA A 120 -10.67 9.39 16.75
C ALA A 120 -9.14 9.43 16.64
N LYS A 121 -8.49 8.36 17.09
CA LYS A 121 -7.07 8.14 16.85
C LYS A 121 -6.94 7.94 15.35
N LEU A 122 -6.43 8.97 14.67
CA LEU A 122 -5.77 8.83 13.38
C LEU A 122 -4.82 7.64 13.48
N HIS A 123 -4.76 6.85 12.41
CA HIS A 123 -3.93 5.66 12.39
C HIS A 123 -2.48 6.10 12.64
N PRO A 124 -1.65 5.34 13.38
CA PRO A 124 -0.24 5.68 13.59
C PRO A 124 0.58 5.79 12.28
N ASP A 125 -0.02 5.48 11.13
CA ASP A 125 0.57 5.54 9.79
C ASP A 125 0.08 6.73 8.95
N ASP A 126 -0.79 7.60 9.49
CA ASP A 126 -1.25 8.79 8.76
C ASP A 126 -0.15 9.87 8.81
N GLU A 127 0.68 9.91 7.77
CA GLU A 127 1.75 10.91 7.63
C GLU A 127 1.17 12.33 7.57
N PRO A 128 1.76 13.31 8.26
CA PRO A 128 1.32 14.69 8.18
C PRO A 128 1.49 15.23 6.77
N ALA A 129 0.44 15.79 6.20
CA ALA A 129 0.46 16.36 4.85
C ALA A 129 0.89 17.83 4.85
N VAL A 130 1.50 18.29 3.75
CA VAL A 130 1.81 19.70 3.54
C VAL A 130 0.53 20.55 3.66
N GLY A 131 0.60 21.59 4.48
CA GLY A 131 -0.51 22.50 4.76
C GLY A 131 -1.39 22.10 5.95
N GLN A 132 -1.16 20.95 6.57
CA GLN A 132 -1.87 20.51 7.76
C GLN A 132 -1.46 21.32 9.00
N ARG A 133 -2.43 21.60 9.89
CA ARG A 133 -2.15 22.18 11.21
C ARG A 133 -1.73 21.07 12.16
N VAL A 134 -0.58 21.27 12.80
CA VAL A 134 0.02 20.31 13.71
C VAL A 134 0.38 20.99 15.03
N ARG A 135 0.40 20.21 16.11
CA ARG A 135 0.89 20.56 17.43
C ARG A 135 2.10 19.71 17.75
N VAL A 136 3.13 20.32 18.30
CA VAL A 136 4.36 19.62 18.69
C VAL A 136 4.14 18.88 20.03
N LYS A 137 4.46 17.59 20.07
CA LYS A 137 4.34 16.71 21.25
C LYS A 137 5.62 16.59 22.06
N ARG A 138 6.80 16.73 21.44
CA ARG A 138 8.12 16.53 22.07
C ARG A 138 9.14 17.54 21.55
N GLY A 139 10.16 17.84 22.36
CA GLY A 139 11.24 18.80 22.04
C GLY A 139 11.03 20.21 22.63
N ASP A 140 11.77 21.18 22.10
CA ASP A 140 11.80 22.56 22.64
C ASP A 140 10.52 23.35 22.35
N TRP A 141 9.70 22.89 21.39
CA TRP A 141 8.50 23.56 20.91
C TRP A 141 7.19 22.89 21.35
N VAL A 142 7.25 22.00 22.35
CA VAL A 142 6.08 21.24 22.86
C VAL A 142 4.89 22.15 23.15
N GLY A 143 3.71 21.72 22.69
CA GLY A 143 2.44 22.44 22.87
C GLY A 143 2.20 23.55 21.85
N ARG A 144 3.23 24.02 21.12
CA ARG A 144 3.07 25.00 20.05
C ARG A 144 2.34 24.38 18.87
N THR A 145 1.54 25.20 18.19
CA THR A 145 0.86 24.83 16.96
C THR A 145 1.49 25.53 15.78
N GLY A 146 1.49 24.89 14.63
CA GLY A 146 1.99 25.47 13.40
C GLY A 146 1.39 24.79 12.18
N LYS A 147 1.83 25.23 11.01
CA LYS A 147 1.46 24.66 9.73
C LYS A 147 2.65 23.97 9.10
N VAL A 148 2.46 22.74 8.62
CA VAL A 148 3.48 22.00 7.88
C VAL A 148 3.73 22.70 6.54
N THR A 149 4.96 23.11 6.29
CA THR A 149 5.40 23.77 5.04
C THR A 149 6.02 22.78 4.07
N GLU A 150 6.85 21.87 4.58
CA GLU A 150 7.51 20.82 3.81
C GLU A 150 7.60 19.53 4.63
N VAL A 151 7.55 18.38 3.97
CA VAL A 151 7.84 17.08 4.59
C VAL A 151 8.96 16.44 3.81
N ARG A 152 10.06 16.14 4.49
CA ARG A 152 11.24 15.50 3.91
C ARG A 152 11.31 14.06 4.41
N CYS A 153 11.39 13.13 3.46
CA CYS A 153 11.57 11.71 3.72
C CYS A 153 12.90 11.28 3.09
N ALA A 154 13.91 11.03 3.91
CA ALA A 154 15.15 10.40 3.48
C ALA A 154 15.07 8.89 3.70
N TYR A 155 15.64 8.10 2.79
CA TYR A 155 15.59 6.64 2.85
C TYR A 155 16.28 6.11 4.12
N GLY A 156 15.51 5.47 5.01
CA GLY A 156 16.01 4.90 6.27
C GLY A 156 16.02 5.84 7.46
N GLU A 157 15.58 7.10 7.31
CA GLU A 157 15.43 8.07 8.39
C GLU A 157 13.95 8.34 8.70
N PRO A 158 13.59 8.65 9.95
CA PRO A 158 12.22 9.06 10.27
C PRO A 158 11.85 10.34 9.49
N PRO A 159 10.61 10.45 8.98
CA PRO A 159 10.20 11.64 8.24
C PRO A 159 10.34 12.89 9.11
N ILE A 160 10.84 13.98 8.53
CA ILE A 160 10.99 15.27 9.19
C ILE A 160 10.06 16.26 8.49
N ALA A 161 9.21 16.92 9.26
CA ALA A 161 8.35 17.99 8.78
C ALA A 161 8.93 19.35 9.17
N ASP A 162 9.06 20.24 8.20
CA ASP A 162 9.27 21.65 8.49
C ASP A 162 7.92 22.27 8.85
N VAL A 163 7.87 22.86 10.03
CA VAL A 163 6.67 23.45 10.62
C VAL A 163 6.91 24.94 10.83
N ALA A 164 6.08 25.75 10.18
CA ALA A 164 5.94 27.17 10.46
C ALA A 164 5.11 27.31 11.74
N LEU A 165 5.78 27.54 12.87
CA LEU A 165 5.12 27.68 14.17
C LEU A 165 4.42 29.04 14.30
N ASP A 166 3.19 28.99 14.82
CA ASP A 166 2.44 30.18 15.22
C ASP A 166 3.03 30.67 16.55
N LEU A 167 3.88 31.71 16.52
CA LEU A 167 4.37 32.36 17.74
C LEU A 167 3.30 33.32 18.27
N GLU A 168 3.07 33.27 19.58
CA GLU A 168 2.19 34.23 20.25
C GLU A 168 2.91 35.58 20.41
N GLU A 169 2.31 36.60 19.80
CA GLU A 169 2.32 38.04 20.14
C GLU A 169 3.52 38.94 19.81
N PHE A 170 4.71 38.50 19.36
CA PHE A 170 5.79 39.49 19.08
C PHE A 170 6.70 39.24 17.86
N SER A 171 6.32 38.37 16.92
CA SER A 171 7.07 38.26 15.65
C SER A 171 6.14 37.96 14.46
N ASP A 172 6.09 38.89 13.50
CA ASP A 172 5.35 38.73 12.23
C ASP A 172 5.96 37.67 11.30
N THR A 173 7.07 37.05 11.70
CA THR A 173 7.75 36.00 10.94
C THR A 173 7.50 34.65 11.60
N PRO A 174 6.84 33.69 10.91
CA PRO A 174 6.81 32.32 11.39
C PRO A 174 8.24 31.79 11.53
N VAL A 175 8.50 31.05 12.61
CA VAL A 175 9.77 30.35 12.76
C VAL A 175 9.60 29.00 12.13
N ASP A 176 10.34 28.78 11.04
CA ASP A 176 10.42 27.48 10.38
C ASP A 176 11.34 26.59 11.22
N THR A 177 10.78 25.49 11.72
CA THR A 177 11.51 24.51 12.52
C THR A 177 11.30 23.11 11.98
N SER A 178 12.39 22.35 11.86
CA SER A 178 12.37 20.96 11.42
C SER A 178 12.06 20.05 12.60
N ILE A 179 10.93 19.35 12.56
CA ILE A 179 10.42 18.51 13.65
C ILE A 179 10.11 17.10 13.11
N PRO A 180 10.57 16.03 13.76
CA PRO A 180 10.20 14.66 13.37
C PRO A 180 8.68 14.49 13.35
N THR A 181 8.13 13.87 12.31
CA THR A 181 6.67 13.71 12.18
C THR A 181 6.05 12.90 13.32
N ALA A 182 6.81 11.98 13.92
CA ALA A 182 6.41 11.24 15.11
C ALA A 182 6.15 12.13 16.33
N ASP A 183 6.76 13.31 16.37
CA ASP A 183 6.62 14.30 17.43
C ASP A 183 5.54 15.34 17.12
N LEU A 184 4.72 15.12 16.09
CA LEU A 184 3.61 15.98 15.72
C LEU A 184 2.24 15.35 16.03
N GLU A 185 1.26 16.20 16.25
CA GLU A 185 -0.14 15.84 16.44
C GLU A 185 -1.03 16.70 15.57
N SER A 186 -1.90 16.08 14.77
CA SER A 186 -2.89 16.80 13.99
C SER A 186 -3.81 17.62 14.89
N VAL A 187 -3.96 18.91 14.57
CA VAL A 187 -4.98 19.76 15.18
C VAL A 187 -6.10 19.92 14.16
N GLU A 188 -7.11 19.04 14.21
CA GLU A 188 -8.33 19.24 13.42
C GLU A 188 -9.14 20.42 13.95
N ARG A 189 -9.80 21.12 13.02
CA ARG A 189 -10.77 22.20 13.25
C ARG A 189 -12.14 21.66 13.58
#